data_AF-A0A962QPJ5-F1
#
_entry.id   AF-A0A962QPJ5-F1
#
_cell.length_a   1.000
_cell.length_b   1.000
_cell.length_c   1.000
_cell.angle_alpha   90.00
_cell.angle_beta   90.00
_cell.angle_gamma   90.00
#
_symmetry.space_group_name_H-M   'P 1'
#
loop_
_entity.id
_entity.type
_entity.pdbx_description
1 polymer ?
#
loop_
_entity_poly.entity_id
_entity_poly.type
_entity_poly.pdbx_seq_one_letter_code
_entity_poly.pdbx_strand_id
1 'polypeptide(L)'
;PLYLLTWWLGGGTWPSHVPTRAVGAIVYLGLLGSVVGFVLYYYVLRHSLASRVALITLVTPVLALLIGHALNAEQVGLRVWFGAAMILSGLASYQWGDAWREGRLNARAAERAQRPSVIKPSGRLSGP
;
A
#
# COMPACT_ATOMS: atom_id res chain seq x y z
N PRO A 1 3.58 28.20 1.57
CA PRO A 1 3.45 29.57 2.11
C PRO A 1 4.13 29.77 3.48
N LEU A 2 3.76 29.01 4.52
CA LEU A 2 4.37 29.16 5.86
C LEU A 2 5.87 28.88 5.88
N TYR A 3 6.34 27.80 5.23
CA TYR A 3 7.77 27.46 5.15
C TYR A 3 8.62 28.56 4.49
N LEU A 4 8.12 29.19 3.43
CA LEU A 4 8.80 30.32 2.78
C LEU A 4 8.88 31.53 3.70
N LEU A 5 7.81 31.78 4.49
CA LEU A 5 7.78 32.83 5.50
C LEU A 5 8.79 32.56 6.62
N THR A 6 8.88 31.30 7.09
CA THR A 6 9.85 30.89 8.12
C THR A 6 11.28 30.98 7.61
N TRP A 7 11.52 30.59 6.36
CA TRP A 7 12.83 30.66 5.72
C TRP A 7 13.29 32.10 5.52
N TRP A 8 12.38 32.99 5.14
CA TRP A 8 12.67 34.42 4.98
C TRP A 8 12.90 35.12 6.33
N LEU A 9 12.09 34.83 7.35
CA LEU A 9 12.26 35.36 8.72
C LEU A 9 13.50 34.78 9.43
N GLY A 10 13.90 33.54 9.11
CA GLY A 10 15.05 32.85 9.69
C GLY A 10 16.40 33.22 9.05
N GLY A 11 16.43 34.17 8.10
CA GLY A 11 17.67 34.56 7.43
C GLY A 11 18.22 33.47 6.50
N GLY A 12 17.33 32.77 5.79
CA GLY A 12 17.70 31.72 4.84
C GLY A 12 18.69 32.22 3.80
N THR A 13 19.96 31.85 3.98
CA THR A 13 21.02 32.12 2.99
C THR A 13 21.01 31.00 1.96
N TRP A 14 21.14 31.38 0.68
CA TRP A 14 21.31 30.37 -0.36
C TRP A 14 22.64 29.65 -0.12
N PRO A 15 22.67 28.31 -0.09
CA PRO A 15 23.93 27.59 0.07
C PRO A 15 24.87 27.97 -1.09
N SER A 16 25.97 28.64 -0.80
CA SER A 16 26.97 29.03 -1.80
C SER A 16 27.67 27.81 -2.41
N HIS A 17 27.66 26.68 -1.70
CA HIS A 17 28.18 25.41 -2.17
C HIS A 17 27.19 24.29 -1.86
N VAL A 18 26.73 23.59 -2.91
CA VAL A 18 25.96 22.36 -2.77
C VAL A 18 26.96 21.21 -2.57
N PRO A 19 26.94 20.51 -1.43
CA PRO A 19 27.87 19.41 -1.20
C PRO A 19 27.59 18.28 -2.19
N THR A 20 28.64 17.69 -2.76
CA THR A 20 28.56 16.62 -3.79
C THR A 20 27.70 15.45 -3.36
N ARG A 21 27.68 15.12 -2.06
CA ARG A 21 26.78 14.11 -1.48
C ARG A 21 25.29 14.42 -1.69
N ALA A 22 24.90 15.70 -1.62
CA ALA A 22 23.50 16.11 -1.79
C ALA A 22 23.08 15.98 -3.25
N VAL A 23 23.95 16.38 -4.17
CA VAL A 23 23.74 16.16 -5.62
C VAL A 23 23.60 14.67 -5.92
N GLY A 24 24.50 13.85 -5.38
CA GLY A 24 24.42 12.39 -5.50
C GLY A 24 23.13 11.81 -4.95
N ALA A 25 22.67 12.27 -3.78
CA ALA A 25 21.41 11.84 -3.17
C ALA A 25 20.19 12.24 -4.02
N ILE A 26 20.17 13.44 -4.60
CA ILE A 26 19.10 13.90 -5.49
C ILE A 26 19.04 13.05 -6.75
N VAL A 27 20.18 12.81 -7.40
CA VAL A 27 20.27 11.96 -8.59
C VAL A 27 19.83 10.53 -8.28
N TYR A 28 20.28 9.99 -7.14
CA TYR A 28 19.87 8.68 -6.66
C TYR A 28 18.36 8.59 -6.44
N LEU A 29 17.75 9.55 -5.71
CA LEU A 29 16.29 9.56 -5.51
C LEU A 29 15.53 9.73 -6.82
N GLY A 30 16.01 10.58 -7.72
CA GLY A 30 15.40 10.81 -9.03
C GLY A 30 15.39 9.55 -9.90
N LEU A 31 16.49 8.79 -9.92
CA LEU A 31 16.59 7.56 -10.70
C LEU A 31 15.92 6.38 -10.00
N LEU A 32 16.33 6.07 -8.77
CA LEU A 32 15.88 4.87 -8.06
C LEU A 32 14.49 5.07 -7.44
N GLY A 33 14.28 6.19 -6.75
CA GLY A 33 12.99 6.49 -6.12
C GLY A 33 11.90 6.79 -7.15
N SER A 34 12.24 7.50 -8.21
CA SER A 34 11.29 7.91 -9.26
C SER A 34 11.28 6.96 -10.45
N VAL A 35 12.33 6.90 -11.29
CA VAL A 35 12.27 6.10 -12.54
C VAL A 35 12.01 4.62 -12.24
N VAL A 36 12.81 4.00 -11.37
CA VAL A 36 12.63 2.57 -11.02
C VAL A 36 11.34 2.37 -10.23
N GLY A 37 11.03 3.25 -9.28
CA GLY A 37 9.76 3.23 -8.53
C GLY A 37 8.53 3.25 -9.43
N PHE A 38 8.50 4.14 -10.43
CA PHE A 38 7.41 4.23 -11.39
C PHE A 38 7.34 3.02 -12.32
N VAL A 39 8.47 2.53 -12.86
CA VAL A 39 8.47 1.32 -13.69
C VAL A 39 7.89 0.14 -12.92
N LEU A 40 8.32 -0.05 -11.67
CA LEU A 40 7.84 -1.13 -10.82
C LEU A 40 6.35 -0.95 -10.48
N TYR A 41 5.93 0.29 -10.18
CA TYR A 41 4.53 0.62 -9.99
C TYR A 41 3.70 0.22 -11.21
N TYR A 42 4.07 0.67 -12.42
CA TYR A 42 3.35 0.33 -13.66
C TYR A 42 3.39 -1.17 -13.98
N TYR A 43 4.48 -1.86 -13.67
CA TYR A 43 4.57 -3.31 -13.81
C TYR A 43 3.54 -4.02 -12.92
N VAL A 44 3.46 -3.63 -11.64
CA VAL A 44 2.45 -4.14 -10.70
C VAL A 44 1.04 -3.74 -11.15
N LEU A 45 0.89 -2.55 -11.73
CA LEU A 45 -0.40 -2.10 -12.26
C LEU A 45 -0.96 -3.05 -13.32
N ARG A 46 -0.11 -3.73 -14.11
CA ARG A 46 -0.54 -4.69 -15.15
C ARG A 46 -1.18 -5.97 -14.58
N HIS A 47 -1.01 -6.28 -13.29
CA HIS A 47 -1.30 -7.60 -12.71
C HIS A 47 -2.62 -7.72 -11.89
N SER A 48 -3.67 -6.96 -12.21
CA SER A 48 -5.00 -6.94 -11.52
C SER A 48 -5.08 -6.13 -10.20
N LEU A 49 -6.25 -5.53 -9.94
CA LEU A 49 -6.48 -4.51 -8.89
C LEU A 49 -6.32 -5.05 -7.45
N ALA A 50 -6.85 -6.24 -7.14
CA ALA A 50 -6.71 -6.85 -5.81
C ALA A 50 -5.24 -7.17 -5.51
N SER A 51 -4.51 -7.67 -6.52
CA SER A 51 -3.08 -7.93 -6.42
C SER A 51 -2.25 -6.66 -6.23
N ARG A 52 -2.69 -5.49 -6.69
CA ARG A 52 -1.98 -4.21 -6.46
C ARG A 52 -1.86 -3.86 -4.97
N VAL A 53 -2.98 -3.80 -4.27
CA VAL A 53 -3.00 -3.37 -2.85
C VAL A 53 -2.23 -4.38 -1.99
N ALA A 54 -2.42 -5.66 -2.29
CA ALA A 54 -1.71 -6.77 -1.68
C ALA A 54 -0.19 -6.70 -1.87
N LEU A 55 0.27 -6.55 -3.12
CA LEU A 55 1.69 -6.51 -3.44
C LEU A 55 2.37 -5.25 -2.90
N ILE A 56 1.76 -4.07 -3.03
CA ILE A 56 2.37 -2.81 -2.57
C ILE A 56 2.59 -2.82 -1.05
N THR A 57 1.60 -3.29 -0.29
CA THR A 57 1.70 -3.37 1.17
C THR A 57 2.77 -4.37 1.63
N LEU A 58 2.99 -5.46 0.87
CA LEU A 58 4.02 -6.47 1.16
C LEU A 58 5.42 -6.07 0.69
N VAL A 59 5.53 -5.48 -0.50
CA VAL A 59 6.82 -5.12 -1.13
C VAL A 59 7.54 -4.04 -0.32
N THR A 60 6.82 -3.04 0.19
CA THR A 60 7.41 -1.91 0.92
C THR A 60 8.23 -2.35 2.15
N PRO A 61 7.69 -3.14 3.10
CA PRO A 61 8.46 -3.61 4.25
C PRO A 61 9.57 -4.59 3.86
N VAL A 62 9.35 -5.45 2.85
CA VAL A 62 10.37 -6.41 2.39
C VAL A 62 11.57 -5.68 1.79
N LEU A 63 11.34 -4.71 0.89
CA LEU A 63 12.41 -3.92 0.30
C LEU A 63 13.11 -3.05 1.34
N ALA A 64 12.37 -2.45 2.28
CA ALA A 64 12.95 -1.69 3.38
C ALA A 64 13.90 -2.57 4.24
N LEU A 65 13.50 -3.82 4.50
CA LEU A 65 14.33 -4.76 5.25
C LEU A 65 15.57 -5.19 4.47
N LEU A 66 15.40 -5.55 3.19
CA LEU A 66 16.50 -5.98 2.32
C LEU A 66 17.53 -4.87 2.10
N ILE A 67 17.05 -3.66 1.77
CA ILE A 67 17.91 -2.48 1.58
C ILE A 67 18.54 -2.07 2.91
N GLY A 68 17.79 -2.08 4.01
CA GLY A 68 18.31 -1.79 5.34
C GLY A 68 19.40 -2.77 5.77
N HIS A 69 19.22 -4.06 5.52
CA HIS A 69 20.23 -5.07 5.79
C HIS A 69 21.48 -4.88 4.91
N ALA A 70 21.30 -4.64 3.62
CA ALA A 70 22.40 -4.53 2.65
C ALA A 70 23.21 -3.23 2.79
N LEU A 71 22.55 -2.10 3.04
CA LEU A 71 23.21 -0.78 3.09
C LEU A 71 23.74 -0.42 4.48
N ASN A 72 23.07 -0.85 5.55
CA ASN A 72 23.45 -0.43 6.90
C ASN A 72 24.58 -1.28 7.48
N ALA A 73 24.88 -2.46 6.91
CA ALA A 73 25.91 -3.41 7.38
C ALA A 73 25.85 -3.78 8.88
N GLU A 74 24.85 -3.30 9.61
CA GLU A 74 24.58 -3.67 10.99
C GLU A 74 24.10 -5.12 11.02
N GLN A 75 24.61 -5.90 11.96
CA GLN A 75 24.11 -7.24 12.24
C GLN A 75 22.64 -7.11 12.63
N VAL A 76 21.76 -7.40 11.68
CA VAL A 76 20.31 -7.38 11.86
C VAL A 76 19.98 -8.47 12.87
N GLY A 77 19.99 -8.11 14.15
CA GLY A 77 19.82 -9.05 15.25
C GLY A 77 18.46 -9.74 15.18
N LEU A 78 18.35 -10.92 15.80
CA LEU A 78 17.14 -11.76 15.76
C LEU A 78 15.83 -11.00 16.06
N ARG A 79 15.89 -9.92 16.87
CA ARG A 79 14.72 -9.08 17.18
C ARG A 79 14.11 -8.38 15.97
N VAL A 80 14.94 -7.89 15.04
CA VAL A 80 14.44 -7.21 13.83
C VAL A 80 13.82 -8.23 12.89
N TRP A 81 14.41 -9.42 12.78
CA TRP A 81 13.82 -10.54 12.03
C TRP A 81 12.48 -10.99 12.62
N PHE A 82 12.36 -11.09 13.95
CA PHE A 82 11.10 -11.40 14.60
C PHE A 82 10.05 -10.30 14.34
N GLY A 83 10.42 -9.03 14.45
CA GLY A 83 9.53 -7.91 14.13
C GLY A 83 9.07 -7.92 12.68
N ALA A 84 9.99 -8.16 11.74
CA ALA A 84 9.68 -8.29 10.32
C ALA A 84 8.72 -9.46 10.06
N ALA A 85 9.00 -10.63 10.64
CA ALA A 85 8.12 -11.80 10.54
C ALA A 85 6.72 -11.52 11.12
N MET A 86 6.64 -10.77 12.22
CA MET A 86 5.37 -10.37 12.83
C MET A 86 4.56 -9.42 11.94
N ILE A 87 5.22 -8.44 11.31
CA ILE A 87 4.58 -7.52 10.37
C ILE A 87 4.10 -8.27 9.14
N LEU A 88 4.95 -9.12 8.55
CA LEU A 88 4.61 -9.91 7.36
C LEU A 88 3.46 -10.88 7.64
N SER A 89 3.47 -11.56 8.79
CA SER A 89 2.38 -12.48 9.17
C SER A 89 1.05 -11.76 9.44
N GLY A 90 1.08 -10.59 10.10
CA GLY A 90 -0.10 -9.75 10.27
C GLY A 90 -0.67 -9.27 8.93
N LEU A 91 0.21 -8.84 8.02
CA LEU A 91 -0.20 -8.35 6.70
C LEU A 91 -0.72 -9.46 5.79
N ALA A 92 -0.11 -10.64 5.84
CA ALA A 92 -0.62 -11.83 5.18
C ALA A 92 -2.02 -12.19 5.69
N SER A 93 -2.20 -12.23 7.01
CA SER A 93 -3.51 -12.54 7.62
C SER A 93 -4.60 -11.55 7.21
N TYR A 94 -4.25 -10.26 7.13
CA TYR A 94 -5.16 -9.20 6.67
C TYR A 94 -5.61 -9.42 5.22
N GLN A 95 -4.67 -9.69 4.30
CA GLN A 95 -4.99 -9.92 2.89
C GLN A 95 -5.79 -11.20 2.64
N TRP A 96 -5.45 -12.30 3.32
CA TRP A 96 -6.23 -13.53 3.23
C TRP A 96 -7.67 -13.34 3.74
N GLY A 97 -7.85 -12.50 4.76
CA GLY A 97 -9.17 -12.13 5.28
C GLY A 97 -10.05 -11.42 4.25
N ASP A 98 -9.49 -10.52 3.44
CA ASP A 98 -10.24 -9.82 2.39
C ASP A 98 -10.66 -10.77 1.25
N ALA A 99 -9.76 -11.64 0.80
CA ALA A 99 -10.10 -12.65 -0.21
C ALA A 99 -11.22 -13.59 0.26
N TRP A 100 -11.21 -13.98 1.54
CA TRP A 100 -12.26 -14.79 2.16
C TRP A 100 -13.60 -14.05 2.31
N ARG A 101 -13.55 -12.73 2.57
CA ARG A 101 -14.76 -11.90 2.68
C ARG A 101 -15.43 -11.71 1.32
N GLU A 102 -14.68 -11.44 0.27
CA GLU A 102 -15.20 -11.26 -1.09
C GLU A 102 -15.90 -12.53 -1.59
N GLY A 103 -15.29 -13.71 -1.39
CA GLY A 103 -15.92 -14.99 -1.76
C GLY A 103 -17.25 -15.24 -1.06
N ARG A 104 -17.35 -14.88 0.23
CA ARG A 104 -18.59 -15.02 1.02
C ARG A 104 -19.68 -14.05 0.60
N LEU A 105 -19.32 -12.82 0.21
CA LEU A 105 -20.27 -11.83 -0.29
C LEU A 105 -20.80 -12.23 -1.67
N ASN A 106 -19.93 -12.73 -2.56
CA ASN A 106 -20.32 -13.21 -3.88
C ASN A 106 -21.24 -14.44 -3.80
N ALA A 107 -20.96 -15.38 -2.89
CA ALA A 107 -21.85 -16.52 -2.66
C ALA A 107 -23.24 -16.10 -2.17
N ARG A 108 -23.32 -15.15 -1.22
CA ARG A 108 -24.59 -14.60 -0.73
C ARG A 108 -25.34 -13.77 -1.78
N ALA A 109 -24.62 -13.08 -2.65
CA ALA A 109 -25.20 -12.34 -3.77
C ALA A 109 -25.79 -13.30 -4.83
N ALA A 110 -25.09 -14.40 -5.13
CA ALA A 110 -25.58 -15.46 -6.02
C ALA A 110 -26.84 -16.13 -5.46
N GLU A 111 -26.88 -16.46 -4.16
CA GLU A 111 -28.06 -17.00 -3.50
C GLU A 111 -29.27 -16.03 -3.52
N ARG A 112 -29.02 -14.71 -3.38
CA ARG A 112 -30.08 -13.69 -3.49
C ARG A 112 -30.59 -13.51 -4.91
N ALA A 113 -29.73 -13.60 -5.92
CA ALA A 113 -30.13 -13.51 -7.32
C ALA A 113 -30.97 -14.71 -7.77
N GLN A 114 -30.75 -15.88 -7.14
CA GLN A 114 -31.44 -17.12 -7.46
C GLN A 114 -32.70 -17.36 -6.61
N ARG A 115 -32.90 -16.58 -5.53
CA ARG A 115 -34.16 -16.57 -4.79
C ARG A 115 -35.26 -15.96 -5.68
N PRO A 116 -36.28 -16.73 -6.09
CA PRO A 116 -37.43 -16.16 -6.79
C PRO A 116 -38.02 -15.08 -5.89
N SER A 117 -38.29 -13.91 -6.45
CA SER A 117 -39.05 -12.89 -5.75
C SER A 117 -40.39 -13.50 -5.37
N VAL A 118 -40.53 -13.87 -4.10
CA VAL A 118 -41.82 -14.26 -3.53
C VAL A 118 -42.63 -12.96 -3.49
N ILE A 119 -43.26 -12.66 -4.63
CA ILE A 119 -44.30 -11.63 -4.72
C ILE A 119 -45.41 -12.14 -3.81
N LYS A 120 -45.42 -11.62 -2.59
CA LYS A 120 -46.51 -11.84 -1.63
C LYS A 120 -47.76 -11.27 -2.28
N PRO A 121 -48.78 -12.08 -2.63
CA PRO A 121 -50.02 -11.50 -3.12
C PRO A 121 -50.60 -10.71 -1.95
N SER A 122 -50.64 -9.39 -2.12
CA SER A 122 -51.47 -8.51 -1.31
C SER A 122 -52.90 -9.03 -1.48
N GLY A 123 -53.36 -9.78 -0.49
CA GLY A 123 -54.71 -10.30 -0.44
C GLY A 123 -55.66 -9.12 -0.57
N ARG A 124 -56.38 -9.08 -1.71
CA ARG A 124 -57.55 -8.22 -1.87
C ARG A 124 -58.52 -8.58 -0.76
N LEU A 125 -58.60 -7.71 0.23
CA LEU A 125 -59.68 -7.66 1.18
C LEU A 125 -60.97 -7.35 0.40
N SER A 126 -61.87 -8.32 0.39
CA SER A 126 -63.30 -8.16 0.65
C SER A 126 -63.95 -6.92 0.01
N GLY A 127 -64.54 -7.10 -1.18
CA GLY A 127 -65.61 -6.23 -1.68
C GLY A 127 -66.97 -6.88 -1.40
N PRO A 128 -68.02 -6.06 -1.19
CA PRO A 128 -69.18 -6.34 -0.34
C PRO A 128 -70.15 -7.41 -0.85
#